data_AF-A0AAV4UT86-F1
#
_entry.id   AF-A0AAV4UT86-F1
#
_cell.length_a   1.000
_cell.length_b   1.000
_cell.length_c   1.000
_cell.angle_alpha   90.00
_cell.angle_beta   90.00
_cell.angle_gamma   90.00
#
_symmetry.space_group_name_H-M   'P 1'
#
loop_
_entity.id
_entity.type
_entity.pdbx_description
1 polymer ?
#
loop_
_entity_poly.entity_id
_entity_poly.type
_entity_poly.pdbx_seq_one_letter_code
_entity_poly.pdbx_strand_id
1 'polypeptide(L)'
;MPILQGEDSIDSKTENQNKGSLEKSEKLKSSAANNFESVEDSESDSEILDPPQAMKPVPADVKRHIYKGISHDDKGKTKYLNIRYCTPPEERWNYPITSSMHIGWTFGFPQEMKVPEFGRKMTMYHSFLELTILN
;
A
#
# COMPACT_ATOMS: atom_id res chain seq x y z
N MET A 1 13.29 -44.19 18.72
CA MET A 1 11.87 -43.78 18.85
C MET A 1 11.38 -43.38 17.47
N PRO A 2 10.19 -43.83 17.03
CA PRO A 2 9.82 -43.82 15.62
C PRO A 2 9.26 -42.47 15.14
N ILE A 3 9.53 -42.22 13.87
CA ILE A 3 9.12 -41.10 13.02
C ILE A 3 7.67 -41.30 12.60
N LEU A 4 6.85 -40.25 12.58
CA LEU A 4 5.60 -40.21 11.82
C LEU A 4 5.49 -38.89 11.06
N GLN A 5 5.82 -38.97 9.77
CA GLN A 5 5.31 -38.10 8.72
C GLN A 5 3.82 -38.40 8.55
N GLY A 6 3.01 -37.35 8.43
CA GLY A 6 1.59 -37.42 8.18
C GLY A 6 1.23 -36.26 7.26
N GLU A 7 1.22 -36.55 5.97
CA GLU A 7 0.87 -35.66 4.89
C GLU A 7 -0.61 -35.86 4.59
N ASP A 8 -1.42 -34.83 4.89
CA ASP A 8 -2.84 -34.84 4.61
C ASP A 8 -3.12 -34.08 3.31
N SER A 9 -3.31 -34.89 2.27
CA SER A 9 -4.12 -34.75 1.07
C SER A 9 -4.88 -33.43 0.89
N ILE A 10 -4.53 -32.70 -0.16
CA ILE A 10 -5.37 -31.65 -0.75
C ILE A 10 -6.13 -32.30 -1.92
N ASP A 11 -7.34 -32.78 -1.66
CA ASP A 11 -8.23 -33.23 -2.72
C ASP A 11 -8.98 -32.05 -3.35
N SER A 12 -8.72 -31.90 -4.64
CA SER A 12 -9.47 -31.16 -5.64
C SER A 12 -10.97 -31.48 -5.62
N LYS A 13 -11.81 -30.43 -5.64
CA LYS A 13 -12.93 -30.22 -6.58
C LYS A 13 -13.90 -29.18 -6.05
N THR A 14 -14.01 -28.06 -6.75
CA THR A 14 -15.29 -27.44 -7.16
C THR A 14 -14.98 -26.34 -8.17
N GLU A 15 -14.88 -26.75 -9.44
CA GLU A 15 -15.07 -25.87 -10.58
C GLU A 15 -16.56 -25.56 -10.77
N ASN A 16 -16.80 -24.45 -11.47
CA ASN A 16 -17.98 -24.10 -12.26
C ASN A 16 -19.04 -23.22 -11.60
N GLN A 17 -18.81 -21.90 -11.67
CA GLN A 17 -19.70 -20.98 -12.41
C GLN A 17 -18.87 -19.84 -13.04
N ASN A 18 -18.32 -20.06 -14.23
CA ASN A 18 -17.92 -18.98 -15.14
C ASN A 18 -18.17 -19.45 -16.57
N LYS A 19 -19.44 -19.43 -16.96
CA LYS A 19 -19.89 -19.60 -18.34
C LYS A 19 -20.67 -18.35 -18.72
N GLY A 20 -19.99 -17.44 -19.43
CA GLY A 20 -20.60 -16.22 -19.93
C GLY A 20 -19.53 -15.22 -20.38
N SER A 21 -19.24 -15.24 -21.68
CA SER A 21 -18.51 -14.23 -22.46
C SER A 21 -17.15 -14.70 -23.02
N LEU A 22 -17.23 -15.63 -23.99
CA LEU A 22 -16.18 -15.96 -24.94
C LEU A 22 -16.78 -15.84 -26.35
N GLU A 23 -17.13 -14.62 -26.77
CA GLU A 23 -17.33 -14.27 -28.19
C GLU A 23 -17.07 -12.76 -28.41
N LYS A 24 -15.85 -12.28 -28.14
CA LYS A 24 -15.38 -10.99 -28.71
C LYS A 24 -13.87 -10.71 -28.70
N SER A 25 -13.00 -11.70 -28.54
CA SER A 25 -11.53 -11.48 -28.47
C SER A 25 -10.72 -12.08 -29.62
N GLU A 26 -11.35 -12.56 -30.69
CA GLU A 26 -10.64 -13.11 -31.87
C GLU A 26 -10.41 -12.11 -33.01
N LYS A 27 -10.60 -10.81 -32.77
CA LYS A 27 -10.04 -9.75 -33.62
C LYS A 27 -9.03 -8.97 -32.78
N LEU A 28 -7.86 -8.71 -33.36
CA LEU A 28 -6.64 -8.10 -32.77
C LEU A 28 -5.55 -9.12 -32.33
N LYS A 29 -5.19 -10.06 -33.22
CA LYS A 29 -3.95 -10.87 -33.14
C LYS A 29 -3.11 -10.87 -34.43
N SER A 30 -3.24 -9.85 -35.28
CA SER A 30 -2.49 -9.77 -36.55
C SER A 30 -1.93 -8.38 -36.80
N SER A 31 -0.94 -7.98 -36.00
CA SER A 31 -0.02 -6.89 -36.36
C SER A 31 1.20 -6.94 -35.43
N ALA A 32 1.77 -8.13 -35.30
CA ALA A 32 3.15 -8.32 -34.86
C ALA A 32 3.93 -8.82 -36.07
N ALA A 33 4.38 -7.89 -36.92
CA ALA A 33 5.45 -8.09 -37.88
C ALA A 33 5.90 -6.73 -38.43
N ASN A 34 7.18 -6.44 -38.18
CA ASN A 34 8.09 -5.62 -38.99
C ASN A 34 7.91 -4.10 -38.94
N ASN A 35 8.76 -3.48 -38.12
CA ASN A 35 9.59 -2.36 -38.53
C ASN A 35 10.82 -2.31 -37.59
N PHE A 36 11.83 -3.11 -37.93
CA PHE A 36 13.21 -2.90 -37.51
C PHE A 36 13.86 -2.14 -38.66
N GLU A 37 13.88 -0.81 -38.57
CA GLU A 37 14.64 0.05 -39.46
C GLU A 37 15.83 0.56 -38.65
N SER A 38 17.01 0.10 -39.02
CA SER A 38 18.31 0.55 -38.54
C SER A 38 18.59 1.97 -39.04
N VAL A 39 18.74 2.92 -38.12
CA VAL A 39 19.36 4.22 -38.38
C VAL A 39 20.49 4.38 -37.38
N GLU A 40 21.71 4.14 -37.85
CA GLU A 40 22.93 4.61 -37.21
C GLU A 40 23.17 6.09 -37.58
N ASP A 41 23.94 6.75 -36.71
CA ASP A 41 24.61 8.04 -36.83
C ASP A 41 23.82 9.33 -36.55
N SER A 42 23.90 9.80 -35.29
CA SER A 42 24.53 11.09 -34.99
C SER A 42 24.77 11.27 -33.48
N GLU A 43 26.04 11.47 -33.14
CA GLU A 43 26.57 11.80 -31.81
C GLU A 43 25.96 13.11 -31.28
N SER A 44 25.17 13.03 -30.21
CA SER A 44 25.10 14.07 -29.18
C SER A 44 24.54 13.44 -27.90
N ASP A 45 25.40 12.76 -27.15
CA ASP A 45 25.08 12.23 -25.81
C ASP A 45 24.98 13.39 -24.80
N SER A 46 23.96 14.23 -24.94
CA SER A 46 23.38 14.87 -23.76
C SER A 46 22.45 13.83 -23.14
N GLU A 47 22.97 13.06 -22.19
CA GLU A 47 22.15 12.18 -21.34
C GLU A 47 21.03 13.03 -20.72
N ILE A 48 19.85 12.98 -21.31
CA ILE A 48 18.64 13.51 -20.70
C ILE A 48 18.31 12.53 -19.58
N LEU A 49 18.94 12.73 -18.43
CA LEU A 49 18.60 12.02 -17.21
C LEU A 49 17.18 12.43 -16.85
N ASP A 50 16.22 11.54 -17.09
CA ASP A 50 14.86 11.71 -16.59
C ASP A 50 14.94 12.08 -15.11
N PRO A 51 14.19 13.10 -14.66
CA PRO A 51 14.23 13.50 -13.26
C PRO A 51 13.92 12.29 -12.39
N PRO A 52 14.63 12.11 -11.26
CA PRO A 52 14.43 10.95 -10.41
C PRO A 52 12.96 10.89 -9.98
N GLN A 53 12.39 9.69 -10.02
CA GLN A 53 11.01 9.44 -9.59
C GLN A 53 10.80 10.05 -8.19
N ALA A 54 9.68 10.73 -7.97
CA ALA A 54 9.49 11.49 -6.74
C ALA A 54 9.57 10.64 -5.46
N MET A 55 9.12 9.38 -5.52
CA MET A 55 9.16 8.44 -4.41
C MET A 55 10.16 7.33 -4.64
N LYS A 56 10.77 6.86 -3.54
CA LYS A 56 11.61 5.67 -3.51
C LYS A 56 10.77 4.41 -3.79
N PRO A 57 11.35 3.38 -4.43
CA PRO A 57 10.66 2.12 -4.66
C PRO A 57 10.27 1.48 -3.32
N VAL A 58 9.10 0.85 -3.31
CA VAL A 58 8.55 0.21 -2.11
C VAL A 58 9.15 -1.19 -1.94
N PRO A 59 9.51 -1.60 -0.70
CA PRO A 59 9.90 -2.98 -0.41
C PRO A 59 8.85 -3.99 -0.87
N ALA A 60 9.30 -5.13 -1.42
CA ALA A 60 8.41 -6.17 -1.94
C ALA A 60 7.42 -6.70 -0.89
N ASP A 61 7.85 -6.79 0.38
CA ASP A 61 7.00 -7.22 1.49
C ASP A 61 5.81 -6.30 1.73
N VAL A 62 6.05 -4.99 1.66
CA VAL A 62 5.00 -3.98 1.82
C VAL A 62 4.09 -3.98 0.59
N LYS A 63 4.66 -4.09 -0.61
CA LYS A 63 3.91 -4.14 -1.88
C LYS A 63 2.96 -5.34 -1.97
N ARG A 64 3.34 -6.49 -1.40
CA ARG A 64 2.50 -7.70 -1.34
C ARG A 64 1.17 -7.46 -0.63
N HIS A 65 1.10 -6.52 0.31
CA HIS A 65 -0.14 -6.22 1.02
C HIS A 65 -1.22 -5.66 0.10
N ILE A 66 -0.88 -4.96 -0.99
CA ILE A 66 -1.85 -4.30 -1.89
C ILE A 66 -2.93 -5.28 -2.38
N TYR A 67 -2.54 -6.51 -2.69
CA TYR A 67 -3.41 -7.53 -3.29
C TYR A 67 -3.86 -8.60 -2.29
N LYS A 68 -3.54 -8.45 -1.00
CA LYS A 68 -3.87 -9.46 0.02
C LYS A 68 -5.13 -9.08 0.79
N GLY A 69 -6.26 -9.69 0.44
CA GLY A 69 -7.54 -9.51 1.12
C GLY A 69 -8.30 -8.24 0.67
N ILE A 70 -9.33 -7.87 1.43
CA ILE A 70 -10.23 -6.74 1.11
C ILE A 70 -9.90 -5.54 2.00
N SER A 71 -9.87 -4.35 1.42
CA SER A 71 -9.56 -3.09 2.11
C SER A 71 -10.49 -2.75 3.29
N HIS A 72 -11.73 -3.26 3.26
CA HIS A 72 -12.74 -3.04 4.29
C HIS A 72 -12.35 -3.68 5.63
N ASP A 73 -11.61 -4.79 5.61
CA ASP A 73 -11.19 -5.51 6.83
C ASP A 73 -9.79 -5.09 7.29
N ASP A 74 -9.39 -3.85 7.01
CA ASP A 74 -8.03 -3.33 7.24
C ASP A 74 -6.91 -4.19 6.62
N LYS A 75 -7.24 -4.94 5.57
CA LYS A 75 -6.30 -5.72 4.77
C LYS A 75 -6.03 -5.00 3.45
N GLY A 76 -5.31 -5.65 2.54
CA GLY A 76 -5.16 -5.13 1.19
C GLY A 76 -4.42 -3.79 1.13
N LYS A 77 -5.02 -2.89 0.33
CA LYS A 77 -4.55 -1.52 0.11
C LYS A 77 -4.53 -0.68 1.40
N THR A 78 -5.51 -0.85 2.29
CA THR A 78 -5.57 -0.10 3.56
C THR A 78 -4.34 -0.38 4.41
N LYS A 79 -3.99 -1.66 4.57
CA LYS A 79 -2.78 -2.08 5.28
C LYS A 79 -1.51 -1.53 4.64
N TYR A 80 -1.43 -1.59 3.31
CA TYR A 80 -0.31 -1.03 2.56
C TYR A 80 -0.14 0.47 2.85
N LEU A 81 -1.23 1.26 2.78
CA LEU A 81 -1.18 2.70 3.02
C LEU A 81 -0.79 3.02 4.46
N ASN A 82 -1.32 2.30 5.45
CA ASN A 82 -0.97 2.50 6.85
C ASN A 82 0.53 2.26 7.10
N ILE A 83 1.06 1.13 6.63
CA ILE A 83 2.50 0.85 6.71
C ILE A 83 3.27 1.96 5.99
N ARG A 84 2.81 2.34 4.80
CA ARG A 84 3.50 3.36 4.03
C ARG A 84 3.40 4.73 4.65
N TYR A 85 2.41 5.05 5.49
CA TYR A 85 2.33 6.30 6.24
C TYR A 85 3.27 6.32 7.43
N CYS A 86 3.54 5.18 8.09
CA CYS A 86 4.47 5.11 9.22
C CYS A 86 5.94 5.36 8.86
N THR A 87 6.34 5.17 7.59
CA THR A 87 7.73 5.39 7.16
C THR A 87 8.11 6.89 7.19
N PRO A 88 9.31 7.27 7.62
CA PRO A 88 9.74 8.67 7.56
C PRO A 88 9.82 9.21 6.12
N PRO A 89 9.59 10.52 5.91
CA PRO A 89 9.73 11.18 4.63
C PRO A 89 11.10 10.99 3.99
N GLU A 90 12.15 11.01 4.80
CA GLU A 90 13.56 10.85 4.38
C GLU A 90 13.78 9.53 3.62
N GLU A 91 13.08 8.49 4.05
CA GLU A 91 13.11 7.17 3.43
C GLU A 91 12.01 6.99 2.36
N ARG A 92 11.04 7.91 2.29
CA ARG A 92 9.93 7.84 1.33
C ARG A 92 10.23 8.52 0.01
N TRP A 93 10.85 9.67 0.06
CA TRP A 93 11.07 10.54 -1.08
C TRP A 93 12.55 10.60 -1.46
N ASN A 94 12.83 10.79 -2.75
CA ASN A 94 14.19 11.04 -3.23
C ASN A 94 14.61 12.49 -2.99
N TYR A 95 13.64 13.39 -2.95
CA TYR A 95 13.83 14.80 -2.67
C TYR A 95 13.98 15.06 -1.17
N PRO A 96 14.73 16.11 -0.78
CA PRO A 96 14.86 16.50 0.62
C PRO A 96 13.51 16.90 1.22
N ILE A 97 13.42 16.79 2.54
CA ILE A 97 12.23 17.22 3.30
C ILE A 97 12.05 18.73 3.16
N THR A 98 10.86 19.16 2.78
CA THR A 98 10.45 20.56 2.76
C THR A 98 10.11 21.06 4.16
N SER A 99 10.23 22.37 4.40
CA SER A 99 9.83 23.01 5.68
C SER A 99 8.40 22.69 6.12
N SER A 100 7.47 22.56 5.16
CA SER A 100 6.08 22.18 5.43
C SER A 100 5.94 20.74 5.96
N MET A 101 6.82 19.82 5.54
CA MET A 101 6.82 18.43 5.98
C MET A 101 7.50 18.28 7.35
N HIS A 102 8.43 19.16 7.67
CA HIS A 102 9.11 19.19 8.97
C HIS A 102 8.11 19.47 10.11
N ILE A 103 7.19 20.42 9.92
CA ILE A 103 6.31 20.92 10.98
C ILE A 103 5.22 19.92 11.43
N GLY A 104 5.01 18.80 10.73
CA GLY A 104 4.00 17.79 11.12
C GLY A 104 4.53 16.39 11.37
N TRP A 105 5.68 16.03 10.79
CA TRP A 105 6.18 14.65 10.83
C TRP A 105 7.08 14.34 12.04
N THR A 106 7.98 15.26 12.40
CA THR A 106 8.95 15.06 13.49
C THR A 106 8.35 15.37 14.87
N PHE A 107 7.18 15.99 14.92
CA PHE A 107 6.38 16.24 16.13
C PHE A 107 5.73 14.96 16.71
N GLY A 108 6.31 13.79 16.43
CA GLY A 108 5.77 12.48 16.80
C GLY A 108 5.58 12.30 18.30
N PHE A 109 6.34 13.00 19.13
CA PHE A 109 6.08 13.13 20.56
C PHE A 109 6.64 14.47 21.04
N PRO A 110 5.81 15.48 21.38
CA PRO A 110 6.33 16.56 22.19
C PRO A 110 6.88 15.93 23.47
N GLN A 111 8.12 16.27 23.84
CA GLN A 111 8.79 15.68 25.01
C GLN A 111 7.96 15.80 26.29
N GLU A 112 6.99 16.71 26.33
CA GLU A 112 5.94 16.78 27.33
C GLU A 112 4.63 17.28 26.69
N MET A 113 3.76 16.37 26.21
CA MET A 113 2.39 16.76 25.85
C MET A 113 1.62 17.06 27.13
N LYS A 114 1.66 18.31 27.60
CA LYS A 114 0.90 18.72 28.79
C LYS A 114 -0.56 18.86 28.41
N VAL A 115 -1.43 18.17 29.14
CA VAL A 115 -2.86 18.47 29.10
C VAL A 115 -3.02 19.93 29.53
N PRO A 116 -3.76 20.77 28.77
CA PRO A 116 -3.98 22.15 29.17
C PRO A 116 -4.65 22.18 30.55
N GLU A 117 -4.18 23.08 31.42
CA GLU A 117 -4.70 23.23 32.80
C GLU A 117 -6.23 23.43 32.81
N PHE A 118 -6.76 24.17 31.81
CA PHE A 118 -8.17 24.54 31.71
C PHE A 118 -8.84 24.05 30.42
N GLY A 119 -8.79 22.73 30.17
CA GLY A 119 -9.60 22.11 29.12
C GLY A 119 -11.10 22.05 29.47
N ARG A 120 -11.99 22.25 28.48
CA ARG A 120 -13.44 22.03 28.66
C ARG A 120 -13.68 20.56 29.00
N LYS A 121 -14.30 20.29 30.16
CA LYS A 121 -14.67 18.94 30.61
C LYS A 121 -16.17 18.74 30.41
N MET A 122 -16.56 17.56 29.92
CA MET A 122 -17.96 17.19 29.71
C MET A 122 -18.57 16.65 31.01
N THR A 123 -18.65 17.49 32.05
CA THR A 123 -19.09 17.09 33.40
C THR A 123 -20.49 16.46 33.39
N MET A 124 -21.42 17.02 32.61
CA MET A 124 -22.80 16.50 32.51
C MET A 124 -22.85 15.04 32.05
N TYR A 125 -22.00 14.64 31.11
CA TYR A 125 -22.05 13.28 30.56
C TYR A 125 -21.44 12.25 31.52
N HIS A 126 -20.40 12.65 32.26
CA HIS A 126 -19.79 11.76 33.27
C HIS A 126 -20.68 11.60 34.51
N SER A 127 -21.48 12.61 34.86
CA SER A 127 -22.31 12.58 36.07
C SER A 127 -23.69 11.98 35.85
N PHE A 128 -24.33 12.23 34.71
CA PHE A 128 -25.75 11.90 34.52
C PHE A 128 -26.00 10.64 33.69
N LEU A 129 -25.00 10.15 32.95
CA LEU A 129 -25.14 8.94 32.15
C LEU A 129 -24.32 7.82 32.77
N GLU A 130 -24.90 7.13 33.74
CA GLU A 130 -24.43 5.80 34.10
C GLU A 130 -24.71 4.89 32.89
N LEU A 131 -23.65 4.40 32.26
CA LEU A 131 -23.77 3.38 31.21
C LEU A 131 -24.29 2.11 31.87
N THR A 132 -25.61 1.92 31.86
CA THR A 132 -26.25 0.65 32.22
C THR A 132 -25.87 -0.38 31.16
N ILE A 133 -24.73 -1.03 31.35
CA ILE A 133 -24.33 -2.20 30.58
C ILE A 133 -25.25 -3.34 31.05
N LEU A 134 -26.33 -3.57 30.30
CA LEU A 134 -27.18 -4.75 30.46
C LEU A 134 -26.34 -5.98 30.10
N ASN A 135 -26.19 -6.85 31.09
CA ASN A 135 -25.58 -8.19 31.00
C ASN A 135 -26.66 -9.23 30.65
#